data_AF-X0W2R3-F1
#
_entry.id   AF-X0W2R3-F1
#
_cell.length_a   1.000
_cell.length_b   1.000
_cell.length_c   1.000
_cell.angle_alpha   90.00
_cell.angle_beta   90.00
_cell.angle_gamma   90.00
#
_symmetry.space_group_name_H-M   'P 1'
#
loop_
_entity.id
_entity.type
_entity.pdbx_description
1 polymer ?
#
loop_
_entity_poly.entity_id
_entity_poly.type
_entity_poly.pdbx_seq_one_letter_code
_entity_poly.pdbx_strand_id
1 'polypeptide(L)'
;MALPIETEILMIGHFAEDILVVDDRAEVSSGGGVYYGSIPLRNLGLKVAVVTRLHPDDFARLETLEQAGVELFATPALETSGIENIYNSANMER
;
A
#
# COMPACT_ATOMS: atom_id res chain seq x y z
N MET A 1 12.66 19.09 18.25
CA MET A 1 11.68 19.63 17.28
C MET A 1 11.84 18.80 16.02
N ALA A 2 10.80 18.07 15.61
CA ALA A 2 10.81 17.44 14.29
C ALA A 2 10.77 18.56 13.24
N LEU A 3 11.59 18.45 12.20
CA LEU A 3 11.54 19.37 11.07
C LEU A 3 10.13 19.31 10.43
N PRO A 4 9.61 20.42 9.89
CA PRO A 4 8.34 20.39 9.17
C PRO A 4 8.43 19.38 8.02
N ILE A 5 7.41 18.51 7.95
CA ILE A 5 7.25 17.55 6.87
C ILE A 5 6.83 18.34 5.63
N GLU A 6 7.70 18.38 4.63
CA GLU A 6 7.42 19.02 3.35
C GLU A 6 6.81 17.98 2.40
N THR A 7 5.49 17.82 2.43
CA THR A 7 4.76 16.92 1.53
C THR A 7 3.81 17.69 0.62
N GLU A 8 3.70 17.26 -0.64
CA GLU A 8 2.73 17.81 -1.60
C GLU A 8 1.42 17.02 -1.53
N ILE A 9 1.50 15.73 -1.23
CA ILE A 9 0.34 14.85 -1.11
C ILE A 9 0.48 13.98 0.14
N LEU A 10 -0.51 14.08 1.03
CA LEU A 10 -0.70 13.17 2.14
C LEU A 10 -1.80 12.17 1.81
N MET A 11 -1.45 10.89 1.79
CA MET A 11 -2.42 9.80 1.65
C MET A 11 -2.70 9.19 3.02
N ILE A 12 -3.97 9.05 3.37
CA ILE A 12 -4.40 8.45 4.63
C ILE A 12 -5.31 7.29 4.31
N GLY A 13 -4.98 6.11 4.83
CA GLY A 13 -5.77 4.90 4.58
C GLY A 13 -5.02 3.66 5.01
N HIS A 14 -5.70 2.53 4.92
CA HIS A 14 -5.11 1.25 5.29
C HIS A 14 -4.18 0.75 4.18
N PHE A 15 -3.01 0.27 4.59
CA PHE A 15 -2.25 -0.69 3.81
C PHE A 15 -3.03 -2.01 3.81
N ALA A 16 -2.98 -2.73 2.69
CA ALA A 16 -3.65 -4.02 2.59
C ALA A 16 -2.69 -5.13 2.18
N GLU A 17 -2.88 -6.31 2.78
CA GLU A 17 -2.45 -7.58 2.22
C GLU A 17 -3.65 -8.19 1.49
N ASP A 18 -3.64 -8.07 0.16
CA ASP A 18 -4.72 -8.56 -0.68
C ASP A 18 -4.42 -9.98 -1.18
N ILE A 19 -5.47 -10.76 -1.41
CA ILE A 19 -5.37 -12.07 -2.06
C ILE A 19 -6.03 -11.93 -3.43
N LEU A 20 -5.25 -12.10 -4.49
CA LEU A 20 -5.71 -12.10 -5.86
C LEU A 20 -5.94 -13.55 -6.29
N VAL A 21 -7.20 -13.92 -6.58
CA VAL A 21 -7.56 -15.26 -7.04
C VAL A 21 -7.95 -15.17 -8.51
N VAL A 22 -7.16 -15.76 -9.40
CA VAL A 22 -7.45 -15.84 -10.84
C VAL A 22 -7.55 -17.31 -11.26
N ASP A 23 -8.72 -17.73 -11.73
CA ASP A 23 -8.99 -19.13 -12.11
C ASP A 23 -8.52 -20.13 -11.04
N ASP A 24 -8.97 -19.91 -9.80
CA ASP A 24 -8.64 -20.67 -8.60
C ASP A 24 -7.15 -20.64 -8.17
N ARG A 25 -6.34 -19.77 -8.77
CA ARG A 25 -4.94 -19.54 -8.35
C ARG A 25 -4.84 -18.30 -7.49
N ALA A 26 -4.45 -18.49 -6.24
CA ALA A 26 -4.27 -17.41 -5.27
C ALA A 26 -2.83 -16.87 -5.27
N GLU A 27 -2.70 -15.55 -5.23
CA GLU A 27 -1.46 -14.80 -5.03
C GLU A 27 -1.67 -13.76 -3.93
N VAL A 28 -0.72 -13.65 -3.01
CA VAL A 28 -0.73 -12.60 -1.98
C VAL A 28 0.00 -11.37 -2.50
N SER A 29 -0.63 -10.20 -2.42
CA SER A 29 -0.07 -8.93 -2.89
C SER A 29 -0.13 -7.86 -1.81
N SER A 30 0.89 -6.99 -1.80
CA SER A 30 0.78 -5.69 -1.13
C SER A 30 -0.17 -4.78 -1.90
N GLY A 31 -0.98 -4.03 -1.18
CA GLY A 31 -2.05 -3.26 -1.79
C GLY A 31 -2.68 -2.23 -0.87
N GLY A 32 -3.95 -1.94 -1.13
CA GLY A 32 -4.66 -0.81 -0.56
C GLY A 32 -4.42 0.49 -1.33
N GLY A 33 -5.37 1.42 -1.21
CA GLY A 33 -5.35 2.68 -1.96
C GLY A 33 -4.11 3.53 -1.68
N VAL A 34 -3.55 3.45 -0.46
CA VAL A 34 -2.32 4.17 -0.12
C VAL A 34 -1.09 3.59 -0.82
N TYR A 35 -1.04 2.28 -1.04
CA TYR A 35 0.09 1.63 -1.72
C TYR A 35 0.05 1.95 -3.22
N TYR A 36 -1.08 1.64 -3.88
CA TYR A 36 -1.23 1.86 -5.31
C TYR A 36 -1.28 3.32 -5.72
N GLY A 37 -1.70 4.23 -4.84
CA GLY A 37 -1.71 5.65 -5.13
C GLY A 37 -0.36 6.34 -4.89
N SER A 38 0.38 5.96 -3.85
CA SER A 38 1.62 6.67 -3.50
C SER A 38 2.77 6.40 -4.46
N ILE A 39 2.90 5.15 -4.96
CA ILE A 39 3.99 4.77 -5.88
C ILE A 39 3.95 5.58 -7.19
N PRO A 40 2.82 5.68 -7.93
CA PRO A 40 2.76 6.52 -9.13
C PRO A 40 3.05 8.00 -8.85
N LEU A 41 2.57 8.54 -7.73
CA LEU A 41 2.83 9.93 -7.37
C LEU A 41 4.32 10.18 -7.11
N ARG A 42 5.02 9.23 -6.48
CA ARG A 42 6.49 9.25 -6.36
C ARG A 42 7.20 9.16 -7.70
N ASN A 43 6.73 8.30 -8.60
CA ASN A 43 7.28 8.18 -9.96
C ASN A 43 7.09 9.47 -10.79
N LEU A 44 6.07 10.28 -10.47
CA LEU A 44 5.86 11.62 -11.05
C LEU A 44 6.74 12.71 -10.40
N GLY A 45 7.56 12.37 -9.41
CA GLY A 45 8.50 13.28 -8.75
C GLY A 45 7.90 14.09 -7.59
N LEU A 46 6.68 13.78 -7.15
CA LEU A 46 6.02 14.50 -6.06
C LEU A 46 6.52 14.02 -4.69
N LYS A 47 6.54 14.92 -3.70
CA LYS A 47 6.76 14.57 -2.28
C LYS A 47 5.47 13.98 -1.72
N VAL A 48 5.52 12.70 -1.36
CA VAL A 48 4.35 11.94 -0.90
C VAL A 48 4.62 11.41 0.50
N ALA A 49 3.64 11.59 1.38
CA ALA A 49 3.59 10.95 2.68
C ALA A 49 2.39 10.01 2.77
N VAL A 50 2.53 8.90 3.48
CA VAL A 50 1.47 7.93 3.74
C VAL A 50 1.30 7.76 5.25
N VAL A 51 0.09 7.95 5.75
CA VAL A 51 -0.32 7.57 7.11
C VAL A 51 -1.15 6.30 7.01
N THR A 52 -0.67 5.24 7.66
CA THR A 52 -1.26 3.91 7.54
C THR A 52 -1.21 3.14 8.86
N ARG A 53 -1.88 1.99 8.88
CA ARG A 53 -1.87 1.02 9.98
C ARG A 53 -1.94 -0.41 9.44
N LEU A 54 -1.27 -1.33 10.13
CA LEU A 54 -1.21 -2.76 9.82
C LEU A 54 -0.65 -3.54 11.02
N HIS A 55 -0.74 -4.88 10.98
CA HIS A 55 -0.14 -5.72 12.01
C HIS A 55 1.41 -5.59 11.98
N PRO A 56 2.10 -5.57 13.14
CA PRO A 56 3.56 -5.44 13.19
C PRO A 56 4.34 -6.44 12.34
N ASP A 57 3.86 -7.68 12.23
CA ASP A 57 4.53 -8.73 11.43
C ASP A 57 4.57 -8.40 9.93
N ASP A 58 3.66 -7.53 9.47
CA ASP A 58 3.57 -7.09 8.07
C ASP A 58 4.36 -5.81 7.79
N PHE A 59 5.04 -5.22 8.78
CA PHE A 59 5.76 -3.95 8.59
C PHE A 59 6.84 -4.04 7.50
N ALA A 60 7.46 -5.20 7.31
CA ALA A 60 8.44 -5.41 6.24
C ALA A 60 7.85 -5.17 4.83
N ARG A 61 6.53 -5.31 4.65
CA ARG A 61 5.86 -5.02 3.37
C ARG A 61 5.89 -3.53 3.02
N LEU A 62 6.11 -2.66 4.01
CA LEU A 62 6.22 -1.21 3.80
C LEU A 62 7.55 -0.79 3.19
N GLU A 63 8.60 -1.64 3.21
CA GLU A 63 9.92 -1.32 2.67
C GLU A 63 9.86 -0.88 1.20
N THR A 64 8.91 -1.41 0.42
CA THR A 64 8.72 -1.00 -0.98
C THR A 64 8.35 0.48 -1.09
N LEU A 65 7.50 0.99 -0.19
CA LEU A 65 7.11 2.39 -0.16
C LEU A 65 8.28 3.28 0.29
N GLU A 66 9.06 2.83 1.29
CA GLU A 66 10.26 3.54 1.75
C GLU A 66 11.31 3.65 0.64
N GLN A 67 11.56 2.54 -0.07
CA GLN A 67 12.50 2.50 -1.19
C GLN A 67 12.05 3.38 -2.37
N ALA A 68 10.73 3.55 -2.57
CA ALA A 68 10.17 4.53 -3.51
C ALA A 68 10.27 5.99 -3.01
N GLY A 69 10.77 6.20 -1.78
CA GLY A 69 10.92 7.51 -1.16
C GLY A 69 9.62 8.11 -0.63
N VAL A 70 8.62 7.29 -0.34
CA VAL A 70 7.42 7.70 0.40
C VAL A 70 7.80 7.91 1.87
N GLU A 71 7.39 9.05 2.44
CA GLU A 71 7.52 9.27 3.88
C GLU A 71 6.39 8.53 4.62
N LEU A 72 6.74 7.60 5.50
CA LEU A 72 5.77 6.72 6.15
C LEU A 72 5.51 7.10 7.61
N PHE A 73 4.23 7.12 7.94
CA PHE A 73 3.71 7.20 9.30
C PHE A 73 2.84 5.97 9.55
N ALA A 74 3.50 4.85 9.82
CA ALA A 74 2.83 3.58 10.12
C ALA A 74 2.56 3.46 11.63
N THR A 75 1.36 3.00 11.98
CA THR A 75 0.98 2.69 13.36
C THR A 75 0.59 1.22 13.48
N PRO A 76 0.94 0.55 14.60
CA PRO A 76 0.57 -0.85 14.78
C PRO A 76 -0.95 -1.00 14.94
N ALA A 77 -1.48 -2.06 14.35
CA ALA A 77 -2.86 -2.51 14.49
C ALA A 77 -2.89 -3.97 14.97
N LEU A 78 -4.06 -4.42 15.46
CA LEU A 78 -4.26 -5.83 15.82
C LEU A 78 -4.25 -6.77 14.61
N GLU A 79 -4.61 -6.25 13.43
CA GLU A 79 -4.68 -7.00 12.18
C GLU A 79 -4.32 -6.08 11.01
N THR A 80 -3.82 -6.68 9.92
CA THR A 80 -3.62 -6.03 8.62
C THR A 80 -4.92 -6.14 7.83
N SER A 81 -5.34 -5.05 7.19
CA SER A 81 -6.50 -5.10 6.30
C SER A 81 -6.19 -5.93 5.06
N GLY A 82 -7.21 -6.54 4.46
CA GLY A 82 -7.02 -7.32 3.24
C GLY A 82 -8.33 -7.50 2.51
N ILE A 83 -8.26 -7.61 1.19
CA ILE A 83 -9.38 -7.94 0.32
C ILE A 83 -9.01 -9.17 -0.49
N GLU A 84 -9.86 -10.19 -0.44
CA GLU A 84 -9.81 -11.28 -1.40
C GLU A 84 -10.58 -10.88 -2.66
N ASN A 85 -9.86 -10.76 -3.77
CA ASN A 85 -10.40 -10.38 -5.06
C ASN A 85 -10.40 -11.59 -6.00
N ILE A 86 -11.58 -12.03 -6.40
CA ILE A 86 -11.77 -13.23 -7.23
C ILE A 86 -12.11 -12.80 -8.66
N TYR A 87 -11.29 -13.25 -9.60
CA TYR A 87 -11.38 -12.92 -11.02
C TYR A 87 -11.52 -14.18 -11.87
N ASN A 88 -12.20 -14.02 -13.02
CA ASN A 88 -12.27 -15.02 -14.07
C ASN A 88 -11.46 -14.51 -15.27
N SER A 89 -10.43 -15.25 -15.69
CA SER A 89 -9.58 -14.77 -16.78
C SER A 89 -10.32 -14.59 -18.12
N ALA A 90 -11.48 -15.24 -18.30
CA ALA A 90 -12.31 -15.09 -19.49
C ALA A 90 -12.93 -13.69 -19.66
N ASN A 91 -12.96 -12.86 -18.60
CA ASN A 91 -13.53 -11.52 -18.64
C ASN A 91 -12.61 -10.41 -18.11
N MET A 92 -11.32 -10.69 -17.91
CA MET A 92 -10.34 -9.67 -17.52
C MET A 92 -9.96 -8.78 -18.71
N GLU A 93 -9.78 -7.49 -18.44
CA GLU A 93 -9.18 -6.57 -19.41
C GLU A 93 -7.73 -7.00 -19.72
N ARG A 94 -7.27 -6.73 -20.95
CA ARG A 94 -5.94 -7.14 -21.45
C ARG A 94 -4.89 -6.05 -21.30
#